data_AF-A0A9X7PK14-F1
#
_entry.id   AF-A0A9X7PK14-F1
#
_cell.length_a   1.000
_cell.length_b   1.000
_cell.length_c   1.000
_cell.angle_alpha   90.00
_cell.angle_beta   90.00
_cell.angle_gamma   90.00
#
_symmetry.space_group_name_H-M   'P 1'
#
loop_
_entity.id
_entity.type
_entity.pdbx_description
1 polymer ?
#
loop_
_entity_poly.entity_id
_entity_poly.type
_entity_poly.pdbx_seq_one_letter_code
_entity_poly.pdbx_strand_id
1 'polypeptide(L)'
;QLSCIQVHLHRRNRHLVKQEDAVIIAIHLLGKLLGFTSERAWHRFVIGNLFPKGQFLERSRYHRRCRSLRFAIKWIRHELAKRGQHHAYAVVDSLPIELCHAVRM
;
A
#
# COMPACT_ATOMS: atom_id res chain seq x y z
N GLN A 1 -3.54 5.28 -21.64
CA GLN A 1 -3.38 4.73 -20.27
C GLN A 1 -2.55 5.61 -19.32
N LEU A 2 -1.71 6.54 -19.79
CA LEU A 2 -0.96 7.49 -18.94
C LEU A 2 -1.80 8.65 -18.35
N SER A 3 -3.02 8.88 -18.86
CA SER A 3 -3.87 10.02 -18.46
C SER A 3 -4.35 9.97 -17.01
N CYS A 4 -4.50 8.79 -16.41
CA CYS A 4 -4.93 8.66 -15.01
C CYS A 4 -3.83 9.09 -14.01
N ILE A 5 -2.55 9.01 -14.40
CA ILE A 5 -1.43 9.46 -13.58
C ILE A 5 -1.37 11.00 -13.57
N GLN A 6 -1.68 11.65 -14.71
CA GLN A 6 -1.64 13.10 -14.82
C GLN A 6 -2.69 13.84 -13.97
N VAL A 7 -3.81 13.19 -13.63
CA VAL A 7 -4.80 13.73 -12.67
C VAL A 7 -4.19 13.94 -11.28
N HIS A 8 -3.16 13.19 -10.92
CA HIS A 8 -2.45 13.38 -9.64
C HIS A 8 -1.46 14.54 -9.66
N LEU A 9 -1.01 15.00 -10.83
CA LEU A 9 -0.08 16.12 -10.98
C LEU A 9 -0.78 17.49 -10.77
N HIS A 10 -2.07 17.61 -11.11
CA HIS A 10 -2.82 18.87 -11.06
C HIS A 10 -3.58 19.11 -9.73
N ARG A 11 -3.00 18.69 -8.60
CA ARG A 11 -3.67 18.84 -7.30
C ARG A 11 -3.61 20.27 -6.76
N ARG A 12 -4.77 20.78 -6.35
CA ARG A 12 -4.86 21.95 -5.46
C ARG A 12 -4.19 21.63 -4.12
N ASN A 13 -3.51 22.61 -3.53
CA ASN A 13 -2.86 22.53 -2.21
C ASN A 13 -1.70 21.53 -2.09
N ARG A 14 -0.90 21.37 -3.14
CA ARG A 14 0.32 20.53 -3.11
C ARG A 14 1.30 20.93 -2.00
N HIS A 15 1.34 22.22 -1.64
CA HIS A 15 2.17 22.75 -0.55
C HIS A 15 1.73 22.33 0.86
N LEU A 16 0.48 21.87 1.05
CA LEU A 16 -0.04 21.37 2.34
C LEU A 16 0.09 19.85 2.47
N VAL A 17 0.75 19.19 1.53
CA VAL A 17 0.89 17.73 1.52
C VAL A 17 1.86 17.32 2.62
N LYS A 18 1.37 16.59 3.62
CA LYS A 18 2.21 16.04 4.70
C LYS A 18 3.10 14.88 4.27
N GLN A 19 2.68 14.08 3.28
CA GLN A 19 3.43 12.92 2.79
C GLN A 19 3.19 12.73 1.30
N GLU A 20 4.24 12.33 0.60
CA GLU A 20 4.18 12.05 -0.84
C GLU A 20 3.33 10.81 -1.15
N ASP A 21 2.80 10.78 -2.37
CA ASP A 21 2.00 9.64 -2.83
C ASP A 21 2.79 8.34 -2.88
N ALA A 22 4.07 8.40 -3.23
CA ALA A 22 4.96 7.25 -3.23
C ALA A 22 5.06 6.64 -1.82
N VAL A 23 5.20 7.49 -0.79
CA VAL A 23 5.22 7.05 0.62
C VAL A 23 3.88 6.43 1.00
N ILE A 24 2.75 7.05 0.63
CA ILE A 24 1.42 6.49 0.93
C ILE A 24 1.23 5.12 0.27
N ILE A 25 1.65 4.96 -0.99
CA ILE A 25 1.59 3.68 -1.71
C ILE A 25 2.47 2.64 -1.02
N ALA A 26 3.72 2.98 -0.71
CA ALA A 26 4.68 2.08 -0.06
C ALA A 26 4.13 1.61 1.31
N ILE A 27 3.64 2.52 2.13
CA ILE A 27 3.03 2.21 3.43
C ILE A 27 1.78 1.36 3.27
N HIS A 28 0.94 1.62 2.27
CA HIS A 28 -0.23 0.78 2.03
C HIS A 28 0.13 -0.66 1.65
N LEU A 29 1.14 -0.83 0.79
CA LEU A 29 1.63 -2.15 0.38
C LEU A 29 2.33 -2.86 1.55
N LEU A 30 3.15 -2.15 2.32
CA LEU A 30 3.85 -2.68 3.49
C LEU A 30 2.88 -3.24 4.53
N GLY A 31 1.78 -2.53 4.82
CA GLY A 31 0.76 -3.03 5.75
C GLY A 31 0.15 -4.35 5.29
N LYS A 32 -0.01 -4.53 3.98
CA LYS A 32 -0.50 -5.80 3.41
C LYS A 32 0.54 -6.92 3.45
N LEU A 33 1.81 -6.60 3.19
CA LEU A 33 2.91 -7.56 3.28
C LEU A 33 3.13 -8.05 4.72
N LEU A 34 2.97 -7.16 5.70
CA LEU A 34 3.05 -7.49 7.13
C LEU A 34 1.79 -8.19 7.67
N GLY A 35 0.81 -8.52 6.81
CA GLY A 35 -0.38 -9.27 7.21
C GLY A 35 -1.45 -8.47 7.97
N PHE A 36 -1.37 -7.13 7.99
CA PHE A 36 -2.41 -6.33 8.65
C PHE A 36 -3.74 -6.40 7.88
N THR A 37 -4.76 -6.96 8.54
CA THR A 37 -6.15 -6.99 8.03
C THR A 37 -6.92 -5.72 8.40
N SER A 38 -6.66 -5.15 9.57
CA SER A 38 -7.33 -3.95 10.08
C SER A 38 -6.58 -2.66 9.72
N GLU A 39 -7.22 -1.78 8.94
CA GLU A 39 -6.68 -0.46 8.62
C GLU A 39 -6.43 0.38 9.88
N ARG A 40 -7.26 0.23 10.93
CA ARG A 40 -7.09 0.96 12.20
C ARG A 40 -5.85 0.50 12.95
N ALA A 41 -5.60 -0.81 12.99
CA ALA A 41 -4.40 -1.36 13.63
C ALA A 41 -3.14 -0.92 12.86
N TRP A 42 -3.18 -1.04 11.53
CA TRP A 42 -2.09 -0.59 10.66
C TRP A 42 -1.79 0.90 10.83
N HIS A 43 -2.81 1.75 10.78
CA HIS A 43 -2.64 3.21 10.90
C HIS A 43 -2.03 3.61 12.26
N ARG A 44 -2.44 2.96 13.36
CA ARG A 44 -1.82 3.17 14.67
C ARG A 44 -0.37 2.72 14.71
N PHE A 45 -0.05 1.58 14.11
CA PHE A 45 1.33 1.09 14.01
C PHE A 45 2.21 2.08 13.24
N VAL A 46 1.74 2.59 12.10
CA VAL A 46 2.46 3.55 11.26
C VAL A 46 2.76 4.84 12.01
N ILE A 47 1.77 5.41 12.70
CA ILE A 47 1.97 6.65 13.47
C ILE A 47 2.85 6.42 14.70
N GLY A 48 2.75 5.26 15.35
CA GLY A 48 3.54 4.94 16.54
C GLY A 48 5.00 4.63 16.25
N ASN A 49 5.29 3.98 15.12
CA ASN A 49 6.61 3.42 14.84
C ASN A 49 7.33 4.09 13.66
N LEU A 50 6.64 4.29 12.54
CA LEU A 50 7.27 4.73 11.29
C LEU A 50 7.29 6.25 11.13
N PHE A 51 6.24 6.93 11.59
CA PHE A 51 6.08 8.39 11.47
C PHE A 51 5.60 9.00 12.79
N PRO A 52 6.43 8.97 13.83
CA PRO A 52 6.10 9.61 15.10
C PRO A 52 5.94 11.13 14.94
N LYS A 53 5.34 11.78 15.95
CA LYS A 53 5.17 13.25 16.02
C LYS A 53 4.22 13.86 14.97
N GLY A 54 3.23 13.10 14.49
CA GLY A 54 2.18 13.65 13.61
C GLY A 54 2.66 13.99 12.18
N GLN A 55 3.79 13.42 11.79
CA GLN A 55 4.35 13.54 10.44
C GLN A 55 3.53 12.75 9.40
N PHE A 56 2.71 11.80 9.85
CA PHE A 56 1.79 11.06 8.98
C PHE A 56 0.41 11.71 8.85
N LEU A 57 -0.33 11.31 7.82
CA LEU A 57 -1.71 11.75 7.64
C LEU A 57 -2.63 11.16 8.71
N GLU A 58 -3.63 11.93 9.11
CA GLU A 58 -4.80 11.42 9.83
C GLU A 58 -5.46 10.27 9.09
N ARG A 59 -6.08 9.35 9.83
CA ARG A 59 -6.68 8.13 9.29
C ARG A 59 -7.64 8.40 8.14
N SER A 60 -8.56 9.34 8.32
CA SER A 60 -9.57 9.70 7.30
C SER A 60 -8.92 10.23 6.03
N ARG A 61 -7.84 11.02 6.15
CA ARG A 61 -7.07 11.52 5.00
C ARG A 61 -6.29 10.40 4.33
N TYR A 62 -5.57 9.58 5.09
CA TYR A 62 -4.89 8.40 4.59
C TYR A 62 -5.84 7.50 3.79
N HIS A 63 -7.01 7.17 4.33
CA HIS A 63 -7.99 6.33 3.66
C HIS A 63 -8.50 6.93 2.34
N ARG A 64 -8.81 8.24 2.32
CA ARG A 64 -9.18 8.94 1.08
C ARG A 64 -8.03 8.94 0.06
N ARG A 65 -6.79 9.14 0.50
CA ARG A 65 -5.60 9.10 -0.37
C ARG A 65 -5.42 7.70 -0.97
N CYS A 66 -5.48 6.64 -0.18
CA CYS A 66 -5.43 5.25 -0.66
C CYS A 66 -6.53 4.95 -1.68
N ARG A 67 -7.75 5.49 -1.50
CA ARG A 67 -8.82 5.38 -2.51
C ARG A 67 -8.47 6.11 -3.81
N SER A 68 -7.90 7.31 -3.74
CA SER A 68 -7.50 8.05 -4.94
C SER A 68 -6.34 7.38 -5.69
N LEU A 69 -5.44 6.71 -4.97
CA LEU A 69 -4.29 6.00 -5.52
C LEU A 69 -4.60 4.52 -5.82
N ARG A 70 -5.86 4.09 -5.66
CA ARG A 70 -6.28 2.68 -5.77
C ARG A 70 -5.88 2.06 -7.09
N PHE A 71 -5.97 2.81 -8.19
CA PHE A 71 -5.58 2.32 -9.50
C PHE A 71 -4.09 1.96 -9.54
N ALA A 72 -3.21 2.87 -9.10
CA ALA A 72 -1.77 2.63 -9.05
C ALA A 72 -1.42 1.47 -8.11
N ILE A 73 -2.03 1.41 -6.93
CA ILE A 73 -1.81 0.32 -5.96
C ILE A 73 -2.22 -1.03 -6.55
N LYS A 74 -3.39 -1.10 -7.20
CA LYS A 74 -3.86 -2.34 -7.87
C LYS A 74 -2.93 -2.74 -9.02
N TRP A 75 -2.49 -1.77 -9.82
CA TRP A 75 -1.57 -2.02 -10.93
C TRP A 75 -0.24 -2.60 -10.43
N ILE A 76 0.36 -1.99 -9.40
CA ILE A 76 1.60 -2.48 -8.78
C ILE A 76 1.41 -3.91 -8.25
N ARG A 77 0.31 -4.19 -7.55
CA ARG A 77 0.00 -5.54 -7.05
C ARG A 77 -0.14 -6.55 -8.19
N HIS A 78 -0.80 -6.16 -9.27
CA HIS A 78 -0.98 -7.01 -10.45
C HIS A 78 0.35 -7.36 -11.10
N GLU A 79 1.23 -6.38 -11.27
CA GLU A 79 2.57 -6.59 -11.83
C GLU A 79 3.47 -7.43 -10.90
N LEU A 80 3.38 -7.23 -9.58
CA LEU A 80 4.07 -8.09 -8.61
C LEU A 80 3.54 -9.53 -8.65
N ALA A 81 2.23 -9.73 -8.76
CA ALA A 81 1.62 -11.06 -8.84
C ALA A 81 2.04 -11.80 -10.11
N LYS A 82 2.10 -11.11 -11.27
CA LYS A 82 2.62 -11.69 -12.52
C LYS A 82 4.06 -12.17 -12.38
N ARG A 83 4.92 -11.38 -11.73
CA ARG A 83 6.33 -11.73 -11.48
C ARG A 83 6.48 -12.85 -10.45
N GLY A 84 5.54 -12.99 -9.52
CA GLY A 84 5.51 -14.04 -8.50
C GLY A 84 5.08 -15.42 -9.02
N GLN A 85 4.69 -15.56 -10.30
CA GLN A 85 4.34 -16.85 -10.92
C GLN A 85 5.57 -17.71 -11.29
N HIS A 86 6.70 -17.54 -10.60
CA HIS A 86 7.77 -18.53 -10.60
C HIS A 86 7.40 -19.66 -9.60
N HIS A 87 6.60 -20.62 -10.07
CA HIS A 87 6.36 -21.99 -9.60
C HIS A 87 6.13 -22.33 -8.10
N ALA A 88 6.20 -21.41 -7.13
CA ALA A 88 6.13 -21.75 -5.70
C ALA A 88 4.93 -21.17 -4.91
N TYR A 89 4.12 -20.28 -5.51
CA TYR A 89 3.07 -19.57 -4.79
C TYR A 89 1.75 -19.56 -5.57
N ALA A 90 0.63 -19.91 -4.94
CA ALA A 90 -0.70 -19.68 -5.50
C ALA A 90 -1.38 -18.51 -4.78
N VAL A 91 -2.06 -17.68 -5.58
CA VAL A 91 -2.77 -16.49 -5.10
C VAL A 91 -4.11 -16.93 -4.50
N VAL A 92 -4.19 -17.02 -3.17
CA VAL A 92 -5.44 -17.22 -2.43
C VAL A 92 -5.85 -15.87 -1.84
N ASP A 93 -6.86 -15.26 -2.45
CA ASP A 93 -7.27 -13.84 -2.27
C ASP A 93 -6.20 -12.85 -2.79
N SER A 94 -6.56 -11.56 -2.88
CA SER A 94 -5.87 -10.50 -3.62
C SER A 94 -4.37 -10.30 -3.34
N LEU A 95 -3.76 -11.04 -2.42
CA LEU A 95 -2.34 -11.03 -2.06
C LEU A 95 -1.69 -12.39 -2.39
N PRO A 96 -0.52 -12.42 -3.04
CA PRO A 96 0.27 -13.64 -3.11
C PRO A 96 0.77 -13.99 -1.71
N ILE A 97 0.33 -15.14 -1.18
CA ILE A 97 0.78 -15.71 0.08
C ILE A 97 1.59 -16.97 -0.25
N GLU A 98 2.70 -17.18 0.45
CA GLU A 98 3.48 -18.40 0.26
C GLU A 98 2.72 -19.61 0.81
N LEU A 99 2.50 -20.64 -0.03
CA LEU A 99 1.63 -21.77 0.35
C LEU A 99 2.33 -22.86 1.17
N CYS A 100 3.66 -22.91 1.20
CA CYS A 100 4.38 -23.99 1.85
C CYS A 100 5.57 -23.44 2.65
N HIS A 101 5.48 -23.50 3.98
CA HIS A 101 6.68 -23.53 4.80
C HIS A 101 7.31 -24.92 4.68
N ALA A 102 8.63 -24.99 4.48
CA ALA A 102 9.36 -26.24 4.63
C ALA A 102 9.12 -26.79 6.04
N VAL A 103 8.47 -27.96 6.13
CA VAL A 103 8.43 -28.73 7.38
C VAL A 103 9.88 -29.00 7.75
N ARG A 104 10.33 -28.50 8.91
CA ARG A 104 11.66 -28.80 9.45
C ARG A 104 11.86 -30.31 9.41
N MET A 105 12.93 -30.75 8.73
CA MET A 105 13.47 -32.11 8.87
C MET A 105 13.87 -32.39 10.31
#